data_AF-A0A4Q3TJK4-F1
#
_entry.id   AF-A0A4Q3TJK4-F1
#
_cell.length_a   1.000
_cell.length_b   1.000
_cell.length_c   1.000
_cell.angle_alpha   90.00
_cell.angle_beta   90.00
_cell.angle_gamma   90.00
#
_symmetry.space_group_name_H-M   'P 1'
#
loop_
_entity.id
_entity.type
_entity.pdbx_description
1 polymer ?
#
loop_
_entity_poly.entity_id
_entity_poly.type
_entity_poly.pdbx_seq_one_letter_code
_entity_poly.pdbx_strand_id
1 'polypeptide(L)'
;MAHLSIEEARALAQRALRNAGAHDAMAASTAQALVRAEAQGLASHGLTRVAQYATHLRNGRADGQALAEVARHKGAALLVDAKQGLAFPACDLAISTAITTARTLGVCFAGVTNSHHCGVLVDHLRAVTDAGMIGLGFANSPSAMPAAGGKHPIFGTNPVAAAFPRRNNAPMMIDLSLSEVARGKVMVAAKEGRPIPLGWALDHDGNPTTDAKAALEGSMLPLGAVSSPKGSMLALMVELLVTAVIGAQFGFEASSFFVDEGNAPRLGQAFLV
;
A
#
# COMPACT_ATOMS: atom_id res chain seq x y z
N MET A 1 9.55 28.23 -0.26
CA MET A 1 9.03 26.96 -0.81
C MET A 1 8.49 27.24 -2.20
N ALA A 2 8.62 26.29 -3.13
CA ALA A 2 7.94 26.38 -4.42
C ALA A 2 6.45 26.04 -4.23
N HIS A 3 5.56 26.76 -4.92
CA HIS A 3 4.12 26.46 -4.98
C HIS A 3 3.79 25.93 -6.37
N LEU A 4 3.12 24.77 -6.42
CA LEU A 4 2.66 24.14 -7.66
C LEU A 4 1.15 23.94 -7.58
N SER A 5 0.45 24.17 -8.69
CA SER A 5 -0.91 23.68 -8.85
C SER A 5 -0.94 22.15 -8.90
N ILE A 6 -2.12 21.56 -8.65
CA ILE A 6 -2.33 20.11 -8.75
C ILE A 6 -1.95 19.58 -10.14
N GLU A 7 -2.26 20.34 -11.20
CA GLU A 7 -1.95 19.94 -12.57
C GLU A 7 -0.45 20.00 -12.86
N GLU A 8 0.25 21.04 -12.40
CA GLU A 8 1.70 21.14 -12.54
C GLU A 8 2.42 20.02 -11.79
N ALA A 9 1.98 19.71 -10.56
CA ALA A 9 2.51 18.61 -9.77
C ALA A 9 2.28 17.26 -10.46
N ARG A 10 1.08 17.03 -11.00
CA ARG A 10 0.75 15.80 -11.75
C ARG A 10 1.60 15.67 -13.01
N ALA A 11 1.71 16.73 -13.80
CA ALA A 11 2.51 16.72 -15.01
C ALA A 11 4.00 16.48 -14.70
N LEU A 12 4.52 17.07 -13.62
CA LEU A 12 5.91 16.87 -13.19
C LEU A 12 6.16 15.43 -12.73
N ALA A 13 5.28 14.88 -11.87
CA ALA A 13 5.38 13.50 -11.40
C ALA A 13 5.27 12.50 -12.56
N GLN A 14 4.32 12.70 -13.48
CA GLN A 14 4.16 11.87 -14.66
C GLN A 14 5.41 11.89 -15.54
N ARG A 15 5.98 13.07 -15.82
CA ARG A 15 7.23 13.19 -16.60
C ARG A 15 8.39 12.45 -15.92
N ALA A 16 8.54 12.59 -14.60
CA ALA A 16 9.59 11.91 -13.86
C ALA A 16 9.50 10.38 -13.96
N LEU A 17 8.29 9.83 -13.85
CA LEU A 17 8.04 8.39 -13.97
C LEU A 17 8.26 7.89 -15.42
N ARG A 18 7.82 8.63 -16.43
CA ARG A 18 8.08 8.31 -17.85
C ARG A 18 9.58 8.28 -18.14
N ASN A 19 10.32 9.29 -17.69
CA ASN A 19 11.76 9.36 -17.84
C ASN A 19 12.49 8.25 -17.08
N ALA A 20 11.83 7.59 -16.12
CA ALA A 20 12.35 6.43 -15.41
C ALA A 20 11.97 5.09 -16.07
N GLY A 21 11.21 5.10 -17.18
CA GLY A 21 10.88 3.91 -17.95
C GLY A 21 9.43 3.44 -17.85
N ALA A 22 8.55 4.14 -17.11
CA ALA A 22 7.12 3.81 -17.07
C ALA A 22 6.41 4.21 -18.36
N HIS A 23 5.57 3.32 -18.90
CA HIS A 23 4.68 3.64 -20.01
C HIS A 23 3.63 4.70 -19.60
N ASP A 24 3.03 5.36 -20.58
CA ASP A 24 2.24 6.59 -20.35
C ASP A 24 1.07 6.40 -19.37
N ALA A 25 0.31 5.30 -19.48
CA ALA A 25 -0.82 5.05 -18.59
C ALA A 25 -0.38 4.70 -17.15
N MET A 26 0.73 3.96 -16.97
CA MET A 26 1.30 3.71 -15.64
C MET A 26 1.77 5.00 -14.99
N ALA A 27 2.50 5.83 -15.72
CA ALA A 27 2.97 7.11 -15.23
C ALA A 27 1.80 8.04 -14.85
N ALA A 28 0.75 8.08 -15.67
CA ALA A 28 -0.43 8.91 -15.42
C ALA A 28 -1.21 8.47 -14.17
N SER A 29 -1.59 7.19 -14.07
CA SER A 29 -2.34 6.65 -12.93
C SER A 29 -1.54 6.80 -11.63
N THR A 30 -0.25 6.45 -11.65
CA THR A 30 0.65 6.62 -10.51
C THR A 30 0.76 8.09 -10.09
N ALA A 31 1.02 9.00 -11.02
CA ALA A 31 1.15 10.43 -10.72
C ALA A 31 -0.13 11.01 -10.11
N GLN A 32 -1.30 10.60 -10.62
CA GLN A 32 -2.58 11.03 -10.09
C GLN A 32 -2.77 10.60 -8.63
N ALA A 33 -2.43 9.35 -8.30
CA ALA A 33 -2.54 8.85 -6.92
C ALA A 33 -1.57 9.55 -5.96
N LEU A 34 -0.31 9.76 -6.37
CA LEU A 34 0.69 10.43 -5.54
C LEU A 34 0.34 11.91 -5.29
N VAL A 35 -0.11 12.63 -6.31
CA VAL A 35 -0.52 14.04 -6.14
C VAL A 35 -1.79 14.15 -5.30
N ARG A 36 -2.71 13.19 -5.42
CA ARG A 36 -3.90 13.14 -4.57
C ARG A 36 -3.53 12.96 -3.10
N ALA A 37 -2.63 12.02 -2.80
CA ALA A 37 -2.12 11.82 -1.44
C ALA A 37 -1.42 13.08 -0.91
N GLU A 38 -0.63 13.76 -1.73
CA GLU A 38 0.00 15.04 -1.37
C GLU A 38 -1.05 16.11 -1.02
N ALA A 39 -2.07 16.28 -1.86
CA ALA A 39 -3.14 17.26 -1.65
C ALA A 39 -3.99 16.98 -0.40
N GLN A 40 -4.02 15.73 0.07
CA GLN A 40 -4.66 15.32 1.32
C GLN A 40 -3.76 15.53 2.56
N GLY A 41 -2.51 15.98 2.38
CA GLY A 41 -1.52 16.11 3.46
C GLY A 41 -0.84 14.79 3.85
N LEU A 42 -1.02 13.72 3.05
CA LEU A 42 -0.41 12.41 3.26
C LEU A 42 0.94 12.30 2.55
N ALA A 43 1.86 13.22 2.86
CA ALA A 43 3.16 13.36 2.18
C ALA A 43 4.00 12.06 2.16
N SER A 44 3.84 11.17 3.14
CA SER A 44 4.51 9.86 3.19
C SER A 44 4.10 8.89 2.07
N HIS A 45 2.98 9.16 1.41
CA HIS A 45 2.47 8.42 0.25
C HIS A 45 2.27 9.36 -0.97
N GLY A 46 2.72 10.61 -0.87
CA GLY A 46 2.59 11.64 -1.88
C GLY A 46 3.81 11.78 -2.78
N LEU A 47 4.23 13.03 -3.06
CA LEU A 47 5.29 13.34 -4.02
C LEU A 47 6.66 12.76 -3.63
N THR A 48 6.89 12.51 -2.33
CA THR A 48 8.11 11.85 -1.84
C THR A 48 8.35 10.47 -2.48
N ARG A 49 7.27 9.78 -2.89
CA ARG A 49 7.34 8.46 -3.53
C ARG A 49 7.72 8.50 -5.01
N VAL A 50 7.62 9.64 -5.68
CA VAL A 50 7.97 9.78 -7.11
C VAL A 50 9.43 9.36 -7.34
N ALA A 51 10.35 9.88 -6.51
CA ALA A 51 11.76 9.54 -6.61
C ALA A 51 12.00 8.05 -6.34
N GLN A 52 11.37 7.49 -5.31
CA GLN A 52 11.50 6.07 -4.97
C GLN A 52 11.02 5.16 -6.10
N TYR A 53 9.84 5.41 -6.66
CA TYR A 53 9.32 4.61 -7.77
C TYR A 53 10.14 4.79 -9.04
N ALA A 54 10.64 6.00 -9.32
CA ALA A 54 11.57 6.22 -10.42
C ALA A 54 12.85 5.40 -10.26
N THR A 55 13.40 5.30 -9.05
CA THR A 55 14.55 4.42 -8.77
C THR A 55 14.19 2.95 -8.98
N HIS A 56 13.04 2.50 -8.47
CA HIS A 56 12.62 1.09 -8.63
C HIS A 56 12.40 0.70 -10.10
N LEU A 57 11.85 1.61 -10.91
CA LEU A 57 11.72 1.41 -12.35
C LEU A 57 13.09 1.27 -13.03
N ARG A 58 14.03 2.18 -12.74
CA ARG A 58 15.39 2.14 -13.31
C ARG A 58 16.16 0.89 -12.91
N ASN A 59 15.96 0.40 -11.69
CA ASN A 59 16.68 -0.75 -11.15
C ASN A 59 15.96 -2.09 -11.42
N GLY A 60 14.89 -2.10 -12.21
CA GLY A 60 14.16 -3.33 -12.56
C GLY A 60 13.37 -3.96 -11.39
N ARG A 61 13.13 -3.22 -10.32
CA ARG A 61 12.26 -3.64 -9.21
C ARG A 61 10.78 -3.46 -9.53
N ALA A 62 10.47 -2.65 -10.54
CA ALA A 62 9.18 -2.59 -11.20
C ALA A 62 9.40 -2.56 -12.71
N ASP A 63 8.63 -3.33 -13.47
CA ASP A 63 8.66 -3.30 -14.92
C ASP A 63 7.81 -2.13 -15.43
N GLY A 64 8.48 -1.11 -15.96
CA GLY A 64 7.81 0.09 -16.49
C GLY A 64 6.99 -0.15 -17.76
N GLN A 65 7.15 -1.28 -18.43
CA GLN A 65 6.39 -1.68 -19.62
C GLN A 65 5.30 -2.71 -19.33
N ALA A 66 5.15 -3.13 -18.07
CA ALA A 66 4.13 -4.07 -17.65
C ALA A 66 2.72 -3.54 -17.91
N LEU A 67 1.90 -4.35 -18.58
CA LEU A 67 0.49 -4.11 -18.79
C LEU A 67 -0.30 -5.07 -17.91
N ALA A 68 -1.06 -4.51 -16.95
CA ALA A 68 -1.92 -5.30 -16.08
C ALA A 68 -3.01 -6.00 -16.89
N GLU A 69 -3.35 -7.23 -16.51
CA GLU A 69 -4.38 -8.02 -17.19
C GLU A 69 -5.27 -8.79 -16.22
N VAL A 70 -6.50 -9.07 -16.65
CA VAL A 70 -7.38 -9.99 -15.93
C VAL A 70 -6.90 -11.42 -16.20
N ALA A 71 -6.18 -11.99 -15.24
CA ALA A 71 -5.64 -13.35 -15.33
C ALA A 71 -6.74 -14.40 -15.16
N ARG A 72 -7.71 -14.16 -14.26
CA ARG A 72 -8.86 -15.06 -14.02
C ARG A 72 -10.10 -14.27 -13.63
N HIS A 73 -11.26 -14.71 -14.10
CA HIS A 73 -12.55 -14.14 -13.72
C HIS A 73 -13.60 -15.25 -13.72
N LYS A 74 -14.21 -15.53 -12.56
CA LYS A 74 -15.27 -16.54 -12.42
C LYS A 74 -16.30 -16.08 -11.40
N GLY A 75 -17.52 -15.81 -11.87
CA GLY A 75 -18.59 -15.29 -11.01
C GLY A 75 -18.12 -14.01 -10.30
N ALA A 76 -18.28 -13.97 -8.98
CA ALA A 76 -17.86 -12.83 -8.15
C ALA A 76 -16.34 -12.78 -7.86
N ALA A 77 -15.54 -13.73 -8.34
CA ALA A 77 -14.09 -13.76 -8.08
C ALA A 77 -13.28 -13.26 -9.29
N LEU A 78 -12.40 -12.29 -9.06
CA LEU A 78 -11.53 -11.65 -10.05
C LEU A 78 -10.07 -11.70 -9.59
N LEU A 79 -9.15 -12.02 -10.51
CA LEU A 79 -7.71 -11.91 -10.30
C LEU A 79 -7.09 -11.09 -11.43
N VAL A 80 -6.39 -10.02 -11.07
CA VAL A 80 -5.58 -9.18 -11.94
C VAL A 80 -4.09 -9.47 -11.67
N ASP A 81 -3.32 -9.70 -12.73
CA ASP A 81 -1.87 -9.78 -12.66
C ASP A 81 -1.28 -8.43 -13.06
N ALA A 82 -0.54 -7.78 -12.16
CA ALA A 82 0.12 -6.51 -12.41
C ALA A 82 1.42 -6.66 -13.23
N LYS A 83 1.88 -7.89 -13.50
CA LYS A 83 3.10 -8.22 -14.24
C LYS A 83 4.33 -7.48 -13.76
N GLN A 84 4.45 -7.31 -12.43
CA GLN A 84 5.55 -6.59 -11.76
C GLN A 84 5.62 -5.09 -12.07
N GLY A 85 4.56 -4.51 -12.65
CA GLY A 85 4.42 -3.07 -12.79
C GLY A 85 4.15 -2.36 -11.46
N LEU A 86 4.11 -1.03 -11.50
CA LEU A 86 3.56 -0.27 -10.38
C LEU A 86 2.07 -0.61 -10.19
N ALA A 87 1.61 -0.59 -8.93
CA ALA A 87 0.30 -1.14 -8.58
C ALA A 87 -0.90 -0.40 -9.19
N PHE A 88 -0.78 0.90 -9.44
CA PHE A 88 -1.91 1.79 -9.68
C PHE A 88 -2.78 1.39 -10.89
N PRO A 89 -2.22 1.12 -12.10
CA PRO A 89 -3.03 0.64 -13.22
C PRO A 89 -3.71 -0.70 -12.97
N ALA A 90 -3.05 -1.60 -12.22
CA ALA A 90 -3.62 -2.89 -11.88
C ALA A 90 -4.77 -2.76 -10.88
N CYS A 91 -4.66 -1.86 -9.90
CA CYS A 91 -5.75 -1.49 -9.01
C CYS A 91 -6.91 -0.83 -9.77
N ASP A 92 -6.64 0.08 -10.72
CA ASP A 92 -7.67 0.71 -11.56
C ASP A 92 -8.46 -0.35 -12.37
N LEU A 93 -7.76 -1.32 -12.96
CA LEU A 93 -8.37 -2.44 -13.68
C LEU A 93 -9.21 -3.33 -12.77
N ALA A 94 -8.68 -3.68 -11.60
CA ALA A 94 -9.37 -4.50 -10.61
C ALA A 94 -10.66 -3.82 -10.11
N ILE A 95 -10.59 -2.53 -9.74
CA ILE A 95 -11.73 -1.76 -9.23
C ILE A 95 -12.81 -1.59 -10.30
N SER A 96 -12.44 -1.18 -11.52
CA SER A 96 -13.42 -0.98 -12.60
C SER A 96 -14.15 -2.27 -12.98
N THR A 97 -13.44 -3.40 -13.01
CA THR A 97 -14.02 -4.72 -13.28
C THR A 97 -14.86 -5.20 -12.09
N ALA A 98 -14.38 -5.02 -10.85
CA ALA A 98 -15.13 -5.36 -9.64
C ALA A 98 -16.46 -4.61 -9.54
N ILE A 99 -16.47 -3.31 -9.83
CA ILE A 99 -17.71 -2.50 -9.90
C ILE A 99 -18.67 -3.08 -10.92
N THR A 100 -18.19 -3.45 -12.11
CA THR A 100 -19.04 -4.01 -13.17
C THR A 100 -19.63 -5.36 -12.76
N THR A 101 -18.81 -6.24 -12.18
CA THR A 101 -19.21 -7.55 -11.67
C THR A 101 -20.20 -7.43 -10.51
N ALA A 102 -19.91 -6.59 -9.52
CA ALA A 102 -20.78 -6.36 -8.36
C ALA A 102 -22.13 -5.77 -8.75
N ARG A 103 -22.19 -4.92 -9.78
CA ARG A 103 -23.46 -4.41 -10.33
C ARG A 103 -24.38 -5.51 -10.85
N THR A 104 -23.80 -6.62 -11.30
CA THR A 104 -24.52 -7.76 -11.89
C THR A 104 -24.80 -8.85 -10.87
N LEU A 105 -23.83 -9.16 -10.00
CA LEU A 105 -23.86 -10.31 -9.09
C LEU A 105 -24.09 -9.94 -7.62
N GLY A 106 -24.12 -8.64 -7.29
CA GLY A 106 -24.29 -8.11 -5.95
C GLY A 106 -22.99 -7.97 -5.14
N VAL A 107 -21.91 -8.66 -5.53
CA VAL A 107 -20.59 -8.56 -4.89
C VAL A 107 -19.48 -8.98 -5.86
N CYS A 108 -18.26 -8.46 -5.67
CA CYS A 108 -17.04 -8.95 -6.28
C CYS A 108 -15.86 -8.92 -5.30
N PHE A 109 -15.15 -10.04 -5.20
CA PHE A 109 -13.83 -10.11 -4.57
C PHE A 109 -12.75 -10.10 -5.64
N ALA A 110 -11.99 -9.02 -5.70
CA ALA A 110 -10.97 -8.75 -6.69
C ALA A 110 -9.57 -8.72 -6.08
N GLY A 111 -8.70 -9.60 -6.55
CA GLY A 111 -7.28 -9.61 -6.19
C GLY A 111 -6.40 -8.96 -7.24
N VAL A 112 -5.31 -8.36 -6.78
CA VAL A 112 -4.17 -7.94 -7.60
C VAL A 112 -2.92 -8.67 -7.10
N THR A 113 -2.26 -9.41 -7.99
CA THR A 113 -1.01 -10.13 -7.69
C THR A 113 0.17 -9.61 -8.52
N ASN A 114 1.39 -10.04 -8.18
CA ASN A 114 2.65 -9.60 -8.77
C ASN A 114 2.77 -8.07 -8.84
N SER A 115 2.28 -7.39 -7.81
CA SER A 115 2.12 -5.94 -7.76
C SER A 115 3.25 -5.27 -6.97
N HIS A 116 3.10 -3.98 -6.77
CA HIS A 116 4.00 -3.11 -6.02
C HIS A 116 3.24 -2.40 -4.89
N HIS A 117 3.90 -1.46 -4.18
CA HIS A 117 3.26 -0.53 -3.26
C HIS A 117 2.11 0.24 -3.94
N CYS A 118 0.93 0.26 -3.30
CA CYS A 118 -0.30 0.84 -3.87
C CYS A 118 -0.67 2.24 -3.34
N GLY A 119 0.18 2.87 -2.53
CA GLY A 119 -0.10 4.23 -2.02
C GLY A 119 -1.17 4.23 -0.93
N VAL A 120 -2.07 5.22 -0.97
CA VAL A 120 -3.19 5.36 -0.03
C VAL A 120 -4.27 4.35 -0.42
N LEU A 121 -4.56 3.38 0.45
CA LEU A 121 -5.37 2.21 0.09
C LEU A 121 -6.83 2.59 -0.17
N VAL A 122 -7.40 3.48 0.66
CA VAL A 122 -8.81 3.88 0.52
C VAL A 122 -9.08 4.71 -0.74
N ASP A 123 -8.04 5.34 -1.32
CA ASP A 123 -8.21 6.16 -2.53
C ASP A 123 -8.58 5.33 -3.76
N HIS A 124 -8.23 4.04 -3.80
CA HIS A 124 -8.67 3.10 -4.84
C HIS A 124 -10.18 2.84 -4.78
N LEU A 125 -10.79 2.94 -3.59
CA LEU A 125 -12.22 2.70 -3.38
C LEU A 125 -13.11 3.91 -3.74
N ARG A 126 -12.52 5.01 -4.20
CA ARG A 126 -13.30 6.21 -4.57
C ARG A 126 -14.27 5.94 -5.71
N ALA A 127 -13.79 5.28 -6.77
CA ALA A 127 -14.63 4.88 -7.89
C ALA A 127 -15.77 3.94 -7.46
N VAL A 128 -15.55 3.14 -6.42
CA VAL A 128 -16.57 2.26 -5.82
C VAL A 128 -17.67 3.10 -5.18
N THR A 129 -17.31 4.10 -4.39
CA THR A 129 -18.29 5.00 -3.78
C THR A 129 -18.99 5.91 -4.78
N ASP A 130 -18.29 6.36 -5.83
CA ASP A 130 -18.88 7.13 -6.94
C ASP A 130 -19.91 6.29 -7.72
N ALA A 131 -19.70 4.98 -7.77
CA ALA A 131 -20.64 4.00 -8.32
C ALA A 131 -21.83 3.69 -7.38
N GLY A 132 -21.88 4.28 -6.18
CA GLY A 132 -22.92 4.04 -5.18
C GLY A 132 -22.76 2.72 -4.42
N MET A 133 -21.56 2.13 -4.42
CA MET A 133 -21.27 0.83 -3.79
C MET A 133 -20.37 1.01 -2.55
N ILE A 134 -20.34 -0.01 -1.69
CA ILE A 134 -19.45 -0.09 -0.52
C ILE A 134 -18.17 -0.80 -0.97
N GLY A 135 -17.02 -0.39 -0.43
CA GLY A 135 -15.74 -1.03 -0.72
C GLY A 135 -14.99 -1.41 0.55
N LEU A 136 -14.31 -2.56 0.54
CA LEU A 136 -13.24 -2.90 1.47
C LEU A 136 -11.94 -3.09 0.69
N GLY A 137 -10.82 -2.69 1.27
CA GLY A 137 -9.49 -2.82 0.68
C GLY A 137 -8.51 -3.43 1.66
N PHE A 138 -7.61 -4.27 1.14
CA PHE A 138 -6.53 -4.92 1.88
C PHE A 138 -5.26 -4.89 1.03
N ALA A 139 -4.11 -4.71 1.64
CA ALA A 139 -2.82 -4.83 0.96
C ALA A 139 -1.76 -5.35 1.92
N ASN A 140 -0.71 -5.98 1.39
CA ASN A 140 0.48 -6.31 2.17
C ASN A 140 1.68 -5.41 1.79
N SER A 141 2.76 -5.53 2.55
CA SER A 141 4.01 -4.79 2.32
C SER A 141 5.22 -5.66 2.72
N PRO A 142 6.46 -5.24 2.42
CA PRO A 142 7.64 -5.87 2.98
C PRO A 142 7.57 -5.92 4.51
N SER A 143 8.21 -6.93 5.10
CA SER A 143 8.15 -7.19 6.55
C SER A 143 8.52 -5.97 7.37
N ALA A 144 7.64 -5.63 8.29
CA ALA A 144 7.73 -4.47 9.17
C ALA A 144 7.30 -4.77 10.60
N MET A 145 6.52 -5.84 10.83
CA MET A 145 5.94 -6.17 12.13
C MET A 145 6.07 -7.65 12.48
N PRO A 146 6.30 -7.99 13.76
CA PRO A 146 6.33 -9.38 14.23
C PRO A 146 4.93 -9.98 14.38
N ALA A 147 4.88 -11.32 14.42
CA ALA A 147 3.72 -12.04 14.94
C ALA A 147 3.50 -11.75 16.43
N ALA A 148 2.31 -12.10 16.94
CA ALA A 148 2.04 -12.00 18.37
C ALA A 148 3.06 -12.80 19.19
N GLY A 149 3.75 -12.14 20.13
CA GLY A 149 4.82 -12.73 20.93
C GLY A 149 6.15 -12.97 20.18
N GLY A 150 6.21 -12.62 18.90
CA GLY A 150 7.41 -12.73 18.08
C GLY A 150 8.37 -11.55 18.26
N LYS A 151 9.62 -11.76 17.83
CA LYS A 151 10.72 -10.79 17.91
C LYS A 151 11.24 -10.32 16.55
N HIS A 152 10.86 -11.02 15.48
CA HIS A 152 11.32 -10.75 14.12
C HIS A 152 10.15 -10.34 13.24
N PRO A 153 10.32 -9.32 12.36
CA PRO A 153 9.26 -8.90 11.47
C PRO A 153 8.99 -9.98 10.42
N ILE A 154 7.71 -10.33 10.27
CA ILE A 154 7.25 -11.28 9.24
C ILE A 154 6.10 -10.69 8.41
N PHE A 155 5.24 -9.87 9.02
CA PHE A 155 4.12 -9.21 8.34
C PHE A 155 4.53 -7.85 7.84
N GLY A 156 3.91 -7.40 6.75
CA GLY A 156 3.93 -5.99 6.39
C GLY A 156 3.14 -5.12 7.39
N THR A 157 3.01 -3.82 7.09
CA THR A 157 2.12 -2.90 7.82
C THR A 157 0.64 -3.14 7.53
N ASN A 158 0.37 -4.02 6.56
CA ASN A 158 -0.89 -4.68 6.23
C ASN A 158 -2.16 -3.82 6.39
N PRO A 159 -2.28 -2.71 5.65
CA PRO A 159 -3.40 -1.79 5.83
C PRO A 159 -4.76 -2.42 5.50
N VAL A 160 -5.78 -1.90 6.17
CA VAL A 160 -7.20 -2.17 5.93
C VAL A 160 -7.88 -0.85 5.59
N ALA A 161 -8.68 -0.85 4.54
CA ALA A 161 -9.49 0.30 4.14
C ALA A 161 -10.95 -0.08 3.99
N ALA A 162 -11.83 0.90 4.19
CA ALA A 162 -13.26 0.78 3.92
C ALA A 162 -13.83 2.09 3.41
N ALA A 163 -14.78 2.02 2.49
CA ALA A 163 -15.44 3.20 1.91
C ALA A 163 -16.96 2.98 1.84
N PHE A 164 -17.72 3.94 2.36
CA PHE A 164 -19.18 3.89 2.43
C PHE A 164 -19.78 5.14 1.77
N PRO A 165 -20.61 5.00 0.73
CA PRO A 165 -21.26 6.13 0.08
C PRO A 165 -22.29 6.77 1.02
N ARG A 166 -22.45 8.09 0.91
CA ARG A 166 -23.45 8.84 1.69
C ARG A 166 -24.33 9.66 0.76
N ARG A 167 -25.65 9.65 0.99
CA ARG A 167 -26.57 10.47 0.21
C ARG A 167 -26.23 11.96 0.38
N ASN A 168 -26.04 12.66 -0.74
CA ASN A 168 -25.77 14.10 -0.81
C ASN A 168 -24.56 14.58 0.01
N ASN A 169 -23.61 13.70 0.33
CA ASN A 169 -22.43 14.02 1.12
C ASN A 169 -21.22 13.27 0.58
N ALA A 170 -20.01 13.77 0.87
CA ALA A 170 -18.79 13.01 0.61
C ALA A 170 -18.87 11.62 1.27
N PRO A 171 -18.34 10.55 0.67
CA PRO A 171 -18.37 9.22 1.30
C PRO A 171 -17.57 9.20 2.61
N MET A 172 -17.90 8.25 3.49
CA MET A 172 -17.06 7.92 4.64
C MET A 172 -15.91 7.04 4.17
N MET A 173 -14.68 7.46 4.41
CA MET A 173 -13.46 6.73 4.05
C MET A 173 -12.67 6.42 5.31
N ILE A 174 -12.27 5.16 5.45
CA ILE A 174 -11.47 4.63 6.55
C ILE A 174 -10.22 4.03 5.92
N ASP A 175 -9.05 4.44 6.40
CA ASP A 175 -7.74 3.91 5.98
C ASP A 175 -6.85 3.79 7.21
N LEU A 176 -6.42 2.59 7.56
CA LEU A 176 -5.59 2.33 8.72
C LEU A 176 -4.52 1.29 8.43
N SER A 177 -3.29 1.63 8.81
CA SER A 177 -2.24 0.64 8.97
C SER A 177 -2.48 -0.17 10.24
N LEU A 178 -2.09 -1.45 10.22
CA LEU A 178 -2.12 -2.32 11.40
C LEU A 178 -0.85 -2.26 12.24
N SER A 179 0.05 -1.32 11.95
CA SER A 179 1.14 -0.95 12.83
C SER A 179 0.68 0.05 13.89
N GLU A 180 1.24 -0.05 15.10
CA GLU A 180 1.00 0.88 16.20
C GLU A 180 1.35 2.32 15.79
N VAL A 181 2.40 2.46 14.99
CA VAL A 181 2.85 3.75 14.48
C VAL A 181 3.41 3.63 13.06
N ALA A 182 3.14 4.65 12.24
CA ALA A 182 3.78 4.78 10.95
C ALA A 182 5.31 4.95 11.09
N ARG A 183 6.09 4.16 10.33
CA ARG A 183 7.56 4.23 10.29
C ARG A 183 8.10 5.65 10.08
N GLY A 184 7.40 6.47 9.29
CA GLY A 184 7.78 7.88 9.06
C GLY A 184 7.84 8.72 10.34
N LYS A 185 6.98 8.47 11.34
CA LYS A 185 7.03 9.17 12.63
C LYS A 185 8.29 8.77 13.43
N VAL A 186 8.70 7.51 13.35
CA VAL A 186 9.95 7.02 13.96
C VAL A 186 11.16 7.64 13.25
N MET A 187 11.13 7.74 11.91
CA MET A 187 12.19 8.41 11.14
C MET A 187 12.35 9.88 11.52
N VAL A 188 11.25 10.61 11.73
CA VAL A 188 11.29 12.00 12.20
C VAL A 188 11.88 12.09 13.61
N ALA A 189 11.44 11.24 14.54
CA ALA A 189 11.99 11.20 15.90
C ALA A 189 13.51 10.89 15.90
N ALA A 190 13.96 9.94 15.08
CA ALA A 190 15.37 9.59 14.93
C ALA A 190 16.20 10.74 14.36
N LYS A 191 15.68 11.45 13.35
CA LYS A 191 16.32 12.63 12.76
C LYS A 191 16.46 13.78 13.76
N GLU A 192 15.46 13.93 14.63
CA GLU A 192 15.43 14.97 15.67
C GLU A 192 16.14 14.55 16.97
N GLY A 193 16.63 13.31 17.06
CA GLY A 193 17.27 12.79 18.27
C GLY A 193 16.33 12.66 19.48
N ARG A 194 15.01 12.51 19.24
CA ARG A 194 14.00 12.38 20.29
C ARG A 194 13.63 10.91 20.54
N PRO A 195 13.31 10.53 21.79
CA PRO A 195 12.81 9.18 22.07
C PRO A 195 11.42 8.96 21.47
N ILE A 196 11.07 7.69 21.26
CA ILE A 196 9.71 7.26 20.92
C ILE A 196 9.01 6.65 22.15
N PRO A 197 7.67 6.69 22.21
CA PRO A 197 6.92 5.98 23.25
C PRO A 197 7.24 4.48 23.27
N LEU A 198 7.30 3.91 24.49
CA LEU A 198 7.39 2.48 24.67
C LEU A 198 6.15 1.79 24.05
N GLY A 199 6.37 0.65 23.39
CA GLY A 199 5.30 -0.09 22.72
C GLY A 199 5.11 0.26 21.24
N TRP A 200 5.86 1.22 20.71
CA TRP A 200 5.86 1.52 19.27
C TRP A 200 6.70 0.54 18.44
N ALA A 201 7.83 0.10 18.97
CA ALA A 201 8.82 -0.65 18.21
C ALA A 201 9.69 -1.58 19.07
N LEU A 202 10.34 -2.51 18.38
CA LEU A 202 11.42 -3.36 18.87
C LEU A 202 12.73 -2.94 18.22
N ASP A 203 13.86 -3.16 18.90
CA ASP A 203 15.21 -3.03 18.34
C ASP A 203 15.61 -4.25 17.47
N HIS A 204 16.85 -4.29 17.00
CA HIS A 204 17.36 -5.37 16.15
C HIS A 204 17.35 -6.76 16.83
N ASP A 205 17.43 -6.81 18.17
CA ASP A 205 17.38 -8.03 18.97
C ASP A 205 15.94 -8.42 19.34
N GLY A 206 14.96 -7.60 18.93
CA GLY A 206 13.55 -7.81 19.21
C GLY A 206 13.14 -7.41 20.63
N ASN A 207 13.90 -6.52 21.29
CA ASN A 207 13.54 -5.99 22.61
C ASN A 207 12.77 -4.67 22.46
N PRO A 208 11.75 -4.40 23.30
CA PRO A 208 11.05 -3.12 23.29
C PRO A 208 12.01 -1.94 23.50
N THR A 209 11.90 -0.92 22.66
CA THR A 209 12.82 0.22 22.69
C THR A 209 12.10 1.56 22.67
N THR A 210 12.74 2.57 23.26
CA THR A 210 12.37 3.99 23.13
C THR A 210 13.39 4.78 22.31
N ASP A 211 14.47 4.13 21.87
CA ASP A 211 15.45 4.73 20.96
C ASP A 211 14.93 4.63 19.52
N ALA A 212 14.71 5.79 18.91
CA ALA A 212 14.18 5.88 17.56
C ALA A 212 15.13 5.31 16.49
N LYS A 213 16.45 5.36 16.69
CA LYS A 213 17.43 4.78 15.76
C LYS A 213 17.43 3.26 15.86
N ALA A 214 17.48 2.73 17.08
CA ALA A 214 17.36 1.29 17.32
C ALA A 214 16.04 0.73 16.74
N ALA A 215 14.95 1.47 16.88
CA ALA A 215 13.66 1.11 16.29
C ALA A 215 13.66 1.04 14.76
N LEU A 216 14.46 1.87 14.06
CA LEU A 216 14.56 1.82 12.61
C LEU A 216 15.33 0.61 12.10
N GLU A 217 16.24 0.08 12.92
CA GLU A 217 17.00 -1.16 12.68
C GLU A 217 16.21 -2.42 13.05
N GLY A 218 15.22 -2.28 13.94
CA GLY A 218 14.29 -3.34 14.30
C GLY A 218 12.96 -3.29 13.55
N SER A 219 11.85 -3.37 14.30
CA SER A 219 10.50 -3.50 13.74
C SER A 219 9.46 -2.67 14.48
N MET A 220 8.40 -2.27 13.78
CA MET A 220 7.26 -1.62 14.41
C MET A 220 6.36 -2.70 15.01
N LEU A 221 5.74 -2.40 16.15
CA LEU A 221 4.78 -3.32 16.75
C LEU A 221 3.41 -3.24 16.07
N PRO A 222 2.64 -4.34 16.00
CA PRO A 222 1.25 -4.31 15.58
C PRO A 222 0.37 -3.48 16.51
N LEU A 223 -0.73 -2.96 15.97
CA LEU A 223 -1.71 -2.17 16.70
C LEU A 223 -2.18 -2.88 17.97
N GLY A 224 -2.04 -2.22 19.11
CA GLY A 224 -2.46 -2.73 20.41
C GLY A 224 -1.57 -3.83 20.98
N ALA A 225 -0.39 -4.11 20.40
CA ALA A 225 0.48 -5.22 20.79
C ALA A 225 0.89 -5.23 22.27
N VAL A 226 0.93 -4.07 22.92
CA VAL A 226 1.21 -3.95 24.36
C VAL A 226 0.11 -4.60 25.21
N SER A 227 -1.12 -4.61 24.72
CA SER A 227 -2.31 -5.03 25.49
C SER A 227 -3.00 -6.27 24.95
N SER A 228 -2.80 -6.61 23.68
CA SER A 228 -3.57 -7.65 23.01
C SER A 228 -2.93 -8.12 21.70
N PRO A 229 -3.04 -9.41 21.33
CA PRO A 229 -2.59 -9.90 20.03
C PRO A 229 -3.51 -9.52 18.85
N LYS A 230 -4.61 -8.79 19.11
CA LYS A 230 -5.65 -8.49 18.10
C LYS A 230 -5.10 -7.82 16.83
N GLY A 231 -4.20 -6.85 16.95
CA GLY A 231 -3.58 -6.20 15.77
C GLY A 231 -2.75 -7.18 14.95
N SER A 232 -1.96 -8.04 15.59
CA SER A 232 -1.20 -9.09 14.90
C SER A 232 -2.12 -10.10 14.21
N MET A 233 -3.22 -10.51 14.85
CA MET A 233 -4.18 -11.44 14.24
C MET A 233 -4.89 -10.82 13.04
N LEU A 234 -5.24 -9.53 13.12
CA LEU A 234 -5.81 -8.82 11.98
C LEU A 234 -4.79 -8.67 10.84
N ALA A 235 -3.52 -8.39 11.16
CA ALA A 235 -2.45 -8.32 10.17
C ALA A 235 -2.22 -9.66 9.48
N LEU A 236 -2.32 -10.78 10.21
CA LEU A 236 -2.26 -12.12 9.66
C LEU A 236 -3.43 -12.41 8.71
N MET A 237 -4.66 -11.98 9.05
CA MET A 237 -5.80 -12.13 8.15
C MET A 237 -5.56 -11.39 6.83
N VAL A 238 -5.07 -10.15 6.89
CA VAL A 238 -4.72 -9.37 5.70
C VAL A 238 -3.63 -10.07 4.88
N GLU A 239 -2.57 -10.55 5.54
CA GLU A 239 -1.50 -11.28 4.88
C GLU A 239 -2.05 -12.48 4.13
N LEU A 240 -2.84 -13.34 4.78
CA LEU A 240 -3.38 -14.56 4.17
C LEU A 240 -4.37 -14.27 3.03
N LEU A 241 -5.19 -13.22 3.14
CA LEU A 241 -6.06 -12.80 2.04
C LEU A 241 -5.24 -12.38 0.82
N VAL A 242 -4.16 -11.62 1.02
CA VAL A 242 -3.37 -11.09 -0.09
C VAL A 242 -2.38 -12.13 -0.65
N THR A 243 -1.82 -12.99 0.18
CA THR A 243 -0.77 -13.92 -0.24
C THR A 243 -1.35 -15.28 -0.59
N ALA A 244 -2.04 -15.93 0.35
CA ALA A 244 -2.55 -17.29 0.16
C ALA A 244 -3.74 -17.35 -0.80
N VAL A 245 -4.64 -16.36 -0.76
CA VAL A 245 -5.83 -16.35 -1.65
C VAL A 245 -5.53 -15.73 -3.00
N ILE A 246 -4.89 -14.54 -3.04
CA ILE A 246 -4.61 -13.82 -4.29
C ILE A 246 -3.32 -14.31 -4.99
N GLY A 247 -2.41 -14.94 -4.25
CA GLY A 247 -1.16 -15.49 -4.79
C GLY A 247 0.00 -14.49 -4.85
N ALA A 248 -0.01 -13.44 -4.02
CA ALA A 248 1.12 -12.52 -3.87
C ALA A 248 2.22 -13.10 -2.97
N GLN A 249 3.41 -12.50 -3.01
CA GLN A 249 4.50 -12.81 -2.09
C GLN A 249 4.19 -12.35 -0.67
N PHE A 250 4.64 -13.11 0.31
CA PHE A 250 4.65 -12.71 1.72
C PHE A 250 5.57 -11.52 1.95
N GLY A 251 5.28 -10.74 3.00
CA GLY A 251 6.12 -9.60 3.36
C GLY A 251 7.59 -9.94 3.53
N PHE A 252 7.93 -11.15 4.02
CA PHE A 252 9.31 -11.57 4.25
C PHE A 252 10.05 -11.99 2.97
N GLU A 253 9.32 -12.22 1.88
CA GLU A 253 9.90 -12.51 0.57
C GLU A 253 10.17 -11.22 -0.22
N ALA A 254 9.60 -10.08 0.19
CA ALA A 254 9.76 -8.80 -0.48
C ALA A 254 10.89 -7.97 0.15
N SER A 255 11.81 -7.47 -0.67
CA SER A 255 12.85 -6.53 -0.24
C SER A 255 12.23 -5.19 0.18
N SER A 256 12.84 -4.52 1.17
CA SER A 256 12.39 -3.21 1.64
C SER A 256 12.25 -2.20 0.49
N PHE A 257 11.23 -1.33 0.56
CA PHE A 257 11.09 -0.22 -0.38
C PHE A 257 12.10 0.90 -0.14
N PHE A 258 12.75 0.94 1.03
CA PHE A 258 13.61 2.05 1.44
C PHE A 258 15.09 1.84 1.10
N VAL A 259 15.39 0.85 0.26
CA VAL A 259 16.71 0.57 -0.31
C VAL A 259 16.60 0.60 -1.83
N ASP A 260 17.67 0.97 -2.52
CA ASP A 260 17.63 1.10 -3.98
C ASP A 260 17.67 -0.26 -4.69
N GLU A 261 18.43 -1.21 -4.13
CA GLU A 261 18.59 -2.57 -4.63
C GLU A 261 17.63 -3.54 -3.93
N GLY A 262 17.21 -4.59 -4.64
CA GLY A 262 16.32 -5.61 -4.11
C GLY A 262 15.56 -6.34 -5.22
N ASN A 263 14.70 -7.27 -4.83
CA ASN A 263 13.85 -7.95 -5.80
C ASN A 263 12.68 -7.07 -6.30
N ALA A 264 12.03 -7.54 -7.36
CA ALA A 264 10.66 -7.18 -7.64
C ALA A 264 9.77 -7.73 -6.50
N PRO A 265 9.02 -6.89 -5.79
CA PRO A 265 8.43 -7.26 -4.50
C PRO A 265 7.25 -8.23 -4.66
N ARG A 266 6.57 -8.22 -5.82
CA ARG A 266 5.41 -9.09 -6.15
C ARG A 266 4.36 -9.15 -5.03
N LEU A 267 4.09 -7.99 -4.43
CA LEU A 267 3.08 -7.83 -3.37
C LEU A 267 1.68 -7.88 -3.97
N GLY A 268 0.66 -7.72 -3.13
CA GLY A 268 -0.71 -7.77 -3.61
C GLY A 268 -1.66 -6.81 -2.92
N GLN A 269 -2.84 -6.77 -3.50
CA GLN A 269 -4.00 -6.05 -2.99
C GLN A 269 -5.25 -6.94 -3.14
N ALA A 270 -6.23 -6.75 -2.27
CA ALA A 270 -7.54 -7.37 -2.40
C ALA A 270 -8.62 -6.33 -2.13
N PHE A 271 -9.68 -6.36 -2.93
CA PHE A 271 -10.81 -5.46 -2.85
C PHE A 271 -12.11 -6.25 -2.80
N LEU A 272 -13.00 -5.88 -1.90
CA LEU A 272 -14.39 -6.35 -1.89
C LEU A 272 -15.27 -5.17 -2.31
N VAL A 273 -16.07 -5.36 -3.35
CA VAL A 273 -17.00 -4.35 -3.89
C VAL A 273 -18.41 -4.93 -3.93
#